data_AF-A0A7L4R0I3-F1
#
_entry.id   AF-A0A7L4R0I3-F1
#
_cell.length_a   1.000
_cell.length_b   1.000
_cell.length_c   1.000
_cell.angle_alpha   90.00
_cell.angle_beta   90.00
_cell.angle_gamma   90.00
#
_symmetry.space_group_name_H-M   'P 1'
#
loop_
_entity.id
_entity.type
_entity.pdbx_description
1 polymer ?
#
loop_
_entity_poly.entity_id
_entity_poly.type
_entity_poly.pdbx_seq_one_letter_code
_entity_poly.pdbx_strand_id
1 'polypeptide(L)' 'MNLNKESVVNFLKQCQRVLHVSKKPDREEYLNVSKITGLGIIIIGVVGFIISIIAQLLFKGA' A
#
# COMPACT_ATOMS: atom_id res chain seq x y z
N MET A 1 19.37 23.68 -9.03
CA MET A 1 18.33 24.18 -8.10
C MET A 1 19.02 24.67 -6.84
N ASN A 2 19.12 25.99 -6.64
CA ASN A 2 19.62 26.53 -5.37
C ASN A 2 18.52 26.38 -4.32
N LEU A 3 18.60 25.32 -3.50
CA LEU A 3 17.72 25.16 -2.35
C LEU A 3 18.12 26.19 -1.28
N ASN A 4 17.41 27.33 -1.26
CA ASN A 4 17.40 28.20 -0.09
C ASN A 4 16.59 27.49 1.02
N LYS A 5 17.14 27.43 2.25
CA LYS A 5 16.48 26.83 3.42
C LYS A 5 15.06 27.37 3.62
N GLU A 6 14.82 28.64 3.31
CA GLU A 6 13.51 29.28 3.40
C GLU A 6 12.45 28.63 2.51
N SER A 7 12.83 28.21 1.29
CA SER A 7 11.92 27.58 0.33
C SER A 7 11.45 26.21 0.80
N VAL A 8 12.36 25.42 1.38
CA VAL A 8 12.08 24.08 1.92
C VAL A 8 11.18 24.17 3.14
N VAL A 9 11.45 25.10 4.05
CA VAL A 9 10.63 25.32 5.25
C VAL A 9 9.21 25.73 4.87
N ASN A 10 9.07 26.62 3.88
CA ASN A 10 7.76 27.01 3.38
C ASN A 10 7.03 25.85 2.69
N PHE A 11 7.73 25.01 1.94
CA PHE A 11 7.15 23.80 1.32
C PHE A 11 6.64 22.81 2.38
N LEU A 12 7.43 22.52 3.42
CA LEU A 12 7.00 21.66 4.53
C LEU A 12 5.76 22.21 5.23
N LYS A 13 5.69 23.54 5.45
CA LYS A 13 4.50 24.18 6.03
C LYS A 13 3.26 24.00 5.16
N GLN A 14 3.38 24.05 3.84
CA GLN A 14 2.25 23.76 2.94
C GLN A 14 1.83 22.30 3.02
N CYS A 15 2.79 21.36 3.00
CA CYS A 15 2.50 19.92 3.17
C CYS A 15 1.77 19.63 4.49
N GLN A 16 2.17 20.30 5.58
CA GLN A 16 1.52 20.15 6.88
C GLN A 16 0.03 20.58 6.84
N ARG A 17 -0.29 21.69 6.14
CA ARG A 17 -1.68 22.14 5.98
C ARG A 17 -2.53 21.13 5.22
N VAL A 18 -1.97 20.53 4.16
CA VAL A 18 -2.65 19.50 3.36
C VAL A 18 -2.93 18.25 4.20
N LEU A 19 -1.94 17.80 4.98
CA LEU A 19 -2.12 16.67 5.90
C LEU A 19 -3.18 16.96 6.98
N HIS A 20 -3.28 18.20 7.44
CA HIS A 20 -4.26 18.61 8.44
C HIS A 20 -5.70 18.69 7.87
N VAL A 21 -5.86 19.07 6.60
CA VAL A 21 -7.15 19.06 5.88
C VAL A 21 -7.60 17.64 5.51
N SER A 22 -6.65 16.70 5.41
CA SER A 22 -6.97 15.31 5.06
C SER A 22 -7.83 14.66 6.14
N LYS A 23 -8.95 14.05 5.75
CA LYS A 23 -9.84 13.34 6.66
C LYS A 23 -9.11 12.12 7.24
N LYS A 24 -8.92 12.09 8.56
CA LYS A 24 -8.48 10.89 9.27
C LYS A 24 -9.61 9.85 9.20
N PRO A 25 -9.36 8.62 8.71
CA PRO A 25 -10.40 7.59 8.60
C PRO A 25 -10.91 7.21 9.99
N ASP A 26 -12.20 6.90 10.08
CA ASP A 26 -12.75 6.30 11.29
C ASP A 26 -12.26 4.86 11.47
N ARG A 27 -12.29 4.34 12.70
CA ARG A 27 -11.89 2.95 12.98
C ARG A 27 -12.74 1.96 12.21
N GLU A 28 -14.04 2.21 12.07
CA GLU A 28 -14.94 1.30 11.34
C GLU A 28 -14.63 1.28 9.84
N GLU A 29 -14.47 2.46 9.23
CA GLU A 29 -14.08 2.60 7.82
C GLU A 29 -12.75 1.91 7.54
N TYR A 30 -11.74 2.15 8.39
CA TYR A 30 -10.43 1.54 8.26
C TYR A 30 -10.50 0.01 8.32
N LEU A 31 -11.26 -0.53 9.27
CA LEU A 31 -11.41 -1.98 9.42
C LEU A 31 -12.15 -2.60 8.23
N ASN A 32 -13.17 -1.94 7.71
CA ASN A 32 -13.91 -2.42 6.55
C ASN A 32 -13.03 -2.48 5.30
N VAL A 33 -12.29 -1.41 5.02
CA VAL A 33 -11.33 -1.38 3.90
C VAL A 33 -10.24 -2.43 4.09
N SER A 34 -9.65 -2.53 5.29
CA SER A 34 -8.59 -3.48 5.59
C SER A 34 -9.04 -4.94 5.42
N LYS A 35 -10.28 -5.27 5.79
CA LYS A 35 -10.85 -6.62 5.58
C LYS A 35 -10.98 -6.95 4.10
N ILE A 36 -11.51 -6.02 3.30
CA ILE A 36 -11.71 -6.22 1.86
C ILE A 36 -10.35 -6.35 1.14
N THR A 37 -9.41 -5.46 1.45
CA THR A 37 -8.05 -5.51 0.89
C THR A 37 -7.32 -6.78 1.31
N GLY A 38 -7.42 -7.17 2.60
CA GLY A 38 -6.83 -8.39 3.11
C GLY A 38 -7.38 -9.64 2.41
N LEU A 39 -8.69 -9.68 2.16
CA LEU A 39 -9.32 -10.78 1.40
C LEU A 39 -8.77 -10.84 -0.04
N GLY A 40 -8.62 -9.70 -0.70
CA GLY A 40 -8.04 -9.63 -2.05
C GLY A 40 -6.60 -10.14 -2.12
N ILE A 41 -5.76 -9.76 -1.15
CA ILE A 41 -4.36 -10.23 -1.06
C ILE A 41 -4.32 -11.75 -0.88
N ILE A 42 -5.18 -12.31 -0.02
CA ILE A 42 -5.25 -13.77 0.20
C ILE A 42 -5.62 -14.49 -1.09
N ILE A 43 -6.65 -14.02 -1.80
CA ILE A 43 -7.11 -14.65 -3.05
C ILE A 43 -5.98 -14.66 -4.09
N ILE A 44 -5.36 -13.50 -4.34
CA ILE A 44 -4.28 -13.39 -5.32
C ILE A 44 -3.06 -14.22 -4.89
N GLY A 45 -2.73 -14.20 -3.61
CA GLY A 45 -1.63 -14.99 -3.04
C GLY A 45 -1.85 -16.49 -3.20
N VAL A 46 -3.07 -16.99 -2.94
CA VAL A 46 -3.42 -18.40 -3.14
C VAL A 46 -3.33 -18.77 -4.61
N VAL A 47 -3.85 -17.95 -5.53
CA VAL A 47 -3.76 -18.22 -6.97
C VAL A 47 -2.31 -18.30 -7.42
N GLY A 48 -1.46 -17.35 -7.04
CA GLY A 48 -0.03 -17.37 -7.34
C GLY A 48 0.70 -18.56 -6.70
N PHE A 49 0.29 -18.96 -5.51
CA PHE A 49 0.83 -20.12 -4.80
C PHE A 49 0.49 -21.43 -5.52
N ILE A 50 -0.75 -21.61 -5.98
CA ILE A 50 -1.16 -22.78 -6.76
C ILE A 50 -0.36 -22.87 -8.07
N ILE A 51 -0.20 -21.75 -8.78
CA ILE A 51 0.64 -21.71 -10.00
C ILE A 51 2.07 -22.12 -9.69
N SER A 52 2.64 -21.63 -8.59
CA SER A 52 4.00 -21.94 -8.17
C SER A 52 4.18 -23.42 -7.80
N ILE A 53 3.19 -24.04 -7.16
CA ILE A 53 3.22 -25.48 -6.85
C ILE A 53 3.18 -26.30 -8.13
N ILE A 54 2.26 -25.98 -9.06
CA ILE A 54 2.14 -26.70 -10.32
C ILE A 54 3.43 -26.56 -11.14
N ALA A 55 4.00 -25.36 -11.20
CA ALA A 55 5.26 -25.11 -11.88
C ALA A 55 6.41 -25.92 -11.27
N GLN A 56 6.51 -25.98 -9.93
CA GLN A 56 7.54 -26.78 -9.25
C GLN A 56 7.38 -28.29 -9.48
N LEU A 57 6.15 -28.80 -9.47
CA LEU A 57 5.87 -30.21 -9.75
C LEU A 57 6.24 -30.59 -11.18
N LEU A 58 5.92 -29.73 -12.15
CA LEU A 58 6.30 -29.93 -13.55
C LEU A 58 7.82 -29.82 -13.76
N PHE A 59 8.49 -28.83 -13.17
CA PHE A 59 9.93 -28.63 -13.32
C PHE A 59 10.77 -29.68 -12.59
N LYS A 60 10.31 -30.22 -11.45
CA LYS A 60 11.04 -31.26 -10.70
C LYS A 60 10.83 -32.66 -11.28
N GLY A 61 9.85 -32.84 -12.16
CA GLY A 61 9.58 -34.08 -12.87
C GLY A 61 10.30 -34.24 -14.21
N ALA A 62 11.13 -33.28 -14.62
CA ALA A 62 11.97 -33.30 -15.83
C ALA A 62 13.46 -33.46 -15.50
#